data_AF-F4XEL0-F1
#
_entry.id   AF-F4XEL0-F1
#
_cell.length_a   1.000
_cell.length_b   1.000
_cell.length_c   1.000
_cell.angle_alpha   90.00
_cell.angle_beta   90.00
_cell.angle_gamma   90.00
#
_symmetry.space_group_name_H-M   'P 1'
#
loop_
_entity.id
_entity.type
_entity.pdbx_description
1 polymer ?
#
loop_
_entity_poly.entity_id
_entity_poly.type
_entity_poly.pdbx_seq_one_letter_code
_entity_poly.pdbx_strand_id
1 'polypeptide(L)' 'MSELSCLHGSEGYKARDDAPGLPKVPASERIDIDENGKVTGLF' A
#
# COMPACT_ATOMS: atom_id res chain seq x y z
N MET A 1 -20.32 -32.04 -5.41
CA MET A 1 -20.44 -31.04 -4.31
C MET A 1 -19.21 -31.16 -3.43
N SER A 2 -18.18 -30.33 -3.63
CA SER A 2 -17.28 -29.83 -2.56
C SER A 2 -16.16 -28.95 -3.15
N GLU A 3 -16.50 -27.97 -3.99
CA GLU A 3 -15.53 -26.99 -4.52
C GLU A 3 -15.61 -25.63 -3.79
N LEU A 4 -16.12 -25.63 -2.54
CA LEU A 4 -16.40 -24.40 -1.79
C LEU A 4 -15.61 -24.25 -0.48
N SER A 5 -14.61 -25.10 -0.20
CA SER A 5 -13.95 -25.11 1.12
C SER A 5 -12.78 -24.15 1.31
N CYS A 6 -12.31 -23.40 0.31
CA CYS A 6 -11.09 -22.59 0.45
C CYS A 6 -11.29 -21.07 0.34
N LEU A 7 -12.49 -20.55 0.55
CA LEU A 7 -12.74 -19.10 0.74
C LEU A 7 -12.61 -18.66 2.20
N HIS A 8 -11.78 -19.33 3.00
CA HIS A 8 -11.34 -18.79 4.30
C HIS A 8 -10.15 -17.84 4.07
N GLY A 9 -10.45 -16.64 3.58
CA GLY A 9 -9.51 -15.54 3.49
C GLY A 9 -9.02 -15.15 4.89
N SER A 10 -7.90 -15.74 5.33
CA SER A 10 -7.17 -15.31 6.53
C SER A 10 -5.66 -15.53 6.42
N GLU A 11 -5.12 -15.63 5.20
CA GLU A 11 -3.70 -15.32 5.01
C GLU A 11 -3.56 -13.80 5.11
N GLY A 12 -3.47 -13.29 6.35
CA GLY A 12 -3.01 -11.93 6.58
C GLY A 12 -1.69 -11.76 5.84
N TYR A 13 -1.56 -10.68 5.05
CA TYR A 13 -0.34 -10.34 4.33
C TYR A 13 0.83 -10.38 5.31
N LYS A 14 1.58 -11.48 5.30
CA LYS A 14 2.85 -11.56 6.01
C LYS A 14 3.78 -10.68 5.21
N ALA A 15 4.38 -9.67 5.85
CA ALA A 15 5.44 -8.89 5.24
C ALA A 15 6.55 -9.88 4.85
N ARG A 16 6.59 -10.22 3.57
CA ARG A 16 7.70 -10.97 2.97
C ARG A 16 8.84 -9.97 2.87
N ASP A 17 10.08 -10.42 3.05
CA ASP A 17 11.25 -9.54 2.91
C ASP A 17 11.34 -8.90 1.50
N ASP A 18 10.62 -9.46 0.52
CA ASP A 18 10.43 -8.93 -0.83
C ASP A 18 9.53 -7.67 -0.91
N ALA A 19 8.82 -7.32 0.17
CA ALA A 19 7.95 -6.17 0.26
C ALA A 19 8.55 -5.10 1.18
N PRO A 20 9.30 -4.12 0.64
CA PRO A 20 9.92 -3.10 1.46
C PRO A 20 8.87 -2.25 2.18
N GLY A 21 9.10 -2.01 3.47
CA GLY A 21 8.30 -1.07 4.24
C GLY A 21 8.58 0.38 3.87
N LEU A 22 7.70 1.27 4.33
CA LEU A 22 7.93 2.71 4.22
C LEU A 22 8.99 3.17 5.24
N PRO A 23 9.77 4.22 4.93
CA PRO A 23 10.66 4.85 5.91
C PRO A 23 9.86 5.47 7.07
N LYS A 24 10.55 5.85 8.16
CA LYS A 24 9.93 6.45 9.36
C LYS A 24 9.01 7.65 9.02
N VAL A 25 9.41 8.45 8.04
CA VAL A 25 8.60 9.55 7.51
C VAL A 25 8.40 9.27 6.01
N PRO A 26 7.23 8.80 5.59
CA PRO A 26 6.95 8.51 4.19
C PRO A 26 6.74 9.80 3.38
N ALA A 27 7.17 9.79 2.12
CA ALA A 27 6.94 10.92 1.21
C ALA A 27 5.45 11.24 1.03
N SER A 28 4.56 10.24 1.22
CA SER A 28 3.11 10.40 1.12
C SER A 28 2.52 11.42 2.10
N GLU A 29 3.20 11.76 3.20
CA GLU A 29 2.76 12.85 4.09
C GLU A 29 2.84 14.23 3.42
N ARG A 30 3.67 14.37 2.38
CA ARG A 30 3.97 15.64 1.71
C ARG A 30 3.54 15.68 0.24
N ILE A 31 3.26 14.53 -0.38
CA ILE A 31 2.79 14.46 -1.76
C ILE A 31 1.36 15.00 -1.82
N ASP A 32 1.14 16.02 -2.63
CA ASP A 32 -0.18 16.64 -2.80
C ASP A 32 -0.33 17.25 -4.20
N ILE A 33 -1.55 17.62 -4.58
CA ILE A 33 -1.88 18.35 -5.81
C ILE A 33 -2.31 19.77 -5.45
N ASP A 34 -1.62 20.77 -6.00
CA ASP A 34 -1.99 22.18 -5.79
C ASP A 34 -3.25 22.59 -6.58
N GLU A 35 -3.71 23.82 -6.37
CA GLU A 35 -4.90 24.39 -7.04
C GLU A 35 -4.83 24.43 -8.57
N ASN A 36 -3.62 24.38 -9.13
CA ASN A 36 -3.38 24.40 -10.57
C ASN A 36 -3.22 22.98 -11.14
N GLY A 37 -3.42 21.94 -10.32
CA GLY A 37 -3.23 20.55 -10.70
C GLY A 37 -1.77 20.10 -10.73
N LYS A 38 -0.84 20.86 -10.12
CA LYS A 38 0.58 20.47 -10.09
C LYS A 38 0.87 19.58 -8.89
N VAL A 39 1.69 18.55 -9.14
CA VAL A 39 2.18 17.66 -8.08
C VAL A 39 3.25 18.38 -7.27
N THR A 40 3.06 18.41 -5.94
CA THR A 40 4.01 18.92 -4.96
C THR A 40 4.50 17.78 -4.06
N GLY A 41 5.69 17.92 -3.46
CA GLY A 41 6.22 16.96 -2.49
C GLY A 41 6.65 15.58 -3.04
N LEU A 42 6.58 15.37 -4.36
CA LEU A 42 7.03 14.15 -5.03
C LEU A 42 8.54 14.14 -5.35
N PHE A 43 9.14 15.32 -5.51
CA PHE A 43 10.56 15.53 -5.82
C PHE A 43 11.15 16.66 -4.97
#